data_AF-A0A7C2DEF1-F1
#
_entry.id   AF-A0A7C2DEF1-F1
#
_cell.length_a   1.000
_cell.length_b   1.000
_cell.length_c   1.000
_cell.angle_alpha   90.00
_cell.angle_beta   90.00
_cell.angle_gamma   90.00
#
_symmetry.space_group_name_H-M   'P 1'
#
loop_
_entity.id
_entity.type
_entity.pdbx_description
1 polymer ?
#
loop_
_entity_poly.entity_id
_entity_poly.type
_entity_poly.pdbx_seq_one_letter_code
_entity_poly.pdbx_strand_id
1 'polypeptide(L)'
;MNKRELEELRAALWQRPLRPEEEARLQSWLAGHPEEREDWDLERSLTHALGRLRQVEVPSNLAARVWSAIEREEAAPKRWRWAHRFSWVRAVWIRWAVAGAAALIVVMVWWQGWQAPKVLEPEAVQVWAELLSPEPLAEFDIVARLPVGPAPDVELLSLLQ
;
A
#
# COMPACT_ATOMS: atom_id res chain seq x y z
N MET A 1 -18.45 54.50 7.10
CA MET A 1 -18.44 53.20 7.79
C MET A 1 -16.98 52.79 7.93
N ASN A 2 -16.60 52.13 9.01
CA ASN A 2 -15.24 51.62 9.20
C ASN A 2 -15.21 50.10 8.98
N LYS A 3 -14.03 49.52 8.67
CA LYS A 3 -13.88 48.07 8.45
C LYS A 3 -14.36 47.22 9.64
N ARG A 4 -14.21 47.70 10.88
CA ARG A 4 -14.74 47.02 12.07
C ARG A 4 -16.27 46.96 12.09
N GLU A 5 -16.93 48.04 11.67
CA GLU A 5 -18.40 48.08 11.62
C GLU A 5 -18.93 47.11 10.54
N LEU A 6 -18.21 46.94 9.44
CA LEU A 6 -18.53 45.92 8.43
C LEU A 6 -18.44 44.49 9.01
N GLU A 7 -17.38 44.16 9.74
CA GLU A 7 -17.22 42.86 10.39
C GLU A 7 -18.31 42.61 11.45
N GLU A 8 -18.72 43.65 12.18
CA GLU A 8 -19.85 43.55 13.12
C GLU A 8 -21.18 43.27 12.39
N LEU A 9 -21.41 43.88 11.22
CA LEU A 9 -22.57 43.58 10.39
C LEU A 9 -22.52 42.15 9.82
N ARG A 10 -21.35 41.65 9.43
CA ARG A 10 -21.16 40.24 9.02
C ARG A 10 -21.52 39.28 10.16
N ALA A 11 -20.96 39.51 11.35
CA ALA A 11 -21.24 38.70 12.51
C ALA A 11 -22.73 38.74 12.90
N ALA A 12 -23.37 39.90 12.77
CA ALA A 12 -24.80 40.05 13.01
C ALA A 12 -25.63 39.22 12.01
N LEU A 13 -25.25 39.22 10.73
CA LEU A 13 -25.94 38.48 9.67
C LEU A 13 -26.01 36.97 9.94
N TRP A 14 -24.98 36.40 10.58
CA TRP A 14 -24.98 34.97 10.97
C TRP A 14 -25.97 34.63 12.10
N GLN A 15 -26.25 35.58 12.98
CA GLN A 15 -27.15 35.36 14.13
C GLN A 15 -28.59 35.75 13.82
N ARG A 16 -28.77 36.85 13.06
CA ARG A 16 -30.07 37.44 12.77
C ARG A 16 -30.09 38.13 11.41
N PRO A 17 -31.26 38.26 10.77
CA PRO A 17 -31.39 39.16 9.63
C PRO A 17 -31.03 40.61 10.03
N LEU A 18 -30.34 41.30 9.11
CA LEU A 18 -29.99 42.71 9.28
C LEU A 18 -31.24 43.59 9.29
N ARG A 19 -31.20 44.65 10.09
CA ARG A 19 -32.26 45.66 10.13
C ARG A 19 -32.19 46.54 8.89
N PRO A 20 -33.32 47.15 8.47
CA PRO A 20 -33.34 48.06 7.32
C PRO A 20 -32.36 49.23 7.45
N GLU A 21 -32.13 49.74 8.66
CA GLU A 21 -31.14 50.80 8.90
C GLU A 21 -29.69 50.34 8.72
N GLU A 22 -29.40 49.09 9.06
CA GLU A 22 -28.09 48.45 8.93
C GLU A 22 -27.80 48.16 7.45
N GLU A 23 -28.80 47.68 6.71
CA GLU A 23 -28.72 47.41 5.28
C GLU A 23 -28.53 48.68 4.46
N ALA A 24 -29.18 49.80 4.82
CA ALA A 24 -28.97 51.10 4.17
C ALA A 24 -27.53 51.62 4.34
N ARG A 25 -26.93 51.44 5.53
CA ARG A 25 -25.54 51.82 5.80
C ARG A 25 -24.55 50.94 5.04
N LEU A 26 -24.84 49.66 4.94
CA LEU A 26 -24.05 48.73 4.14
C LEU A 26 -24.12 49.08 2.65
N GLN A 27 -25.30 49.38 2.11
CA GLN A 27 -25.45 49.75 0.70
C GLN A 27 -24.69 51.02 0.35
N SER A 28 -24.66 52.01 1.25
CA SER A 28 -23.86 53.24 1.03
C SER A 28 -22.36 52.96 1.08
N TRP A 29 -21.91 52.00 1.89
CA TRP A 29 -20.52 51.53 1.89
C TRP A 29 -20.14 50.76 0.62
N LEU A 30 -20.96 49.79 0.21
CA LEU A 30 -20.74 48.99 -0.99
C LEU A 30 -20.81 49.82 -2.29
N ALA A 31 -21.52 50.95 -2.27
CA ALA A 31 -21.48 51.91 -3.38
C ALA A 31 -20.10 52.56 -3.56
N GLY A 32 -19.32 52.69 -2.47
CA GLY A 32 -17.94 53.20 -2.49
C GLY A 32 -16.87 52.12 -2.65
N HIS A 33 -17.22 50.85 -2.38
CA HIS A 33 -16.33 49.69 -2.40
C HIS A 33 -16.94 48.53 -3.21
N PRO A 34 -17.02 48.65 -4.55
CA PRO A 34 -17.61 47.63 -5.40
C PRO A 34 -16.89 46.28 -5.32
N GLU A 35 -15.60 46.27 -4.96
CA GLU A 35 -14.80 45.07 -4.73
C GLU A 35 -15.31 44.20 -3.58
N GLU A 36 -15.94 44.79 -2.56
CA GLU A 36 -16.45 44.05 -1.39
C GLU A 36 -17.88 43.51 -1.62
N ARG A 37 -18.51 43.91 -2.73
CA ARG A 37 -19.91 43.58 -3.01
C ARG A 37 -20.11 42.10 -3.34
N GLU A 38 -19.19 41.51 -4.10
CA GLU A 38 -19.25 40.09 -4.48
C GLU A 38 -19.08 39.19 -3.25
N ASP A 39 -18.07 39.49 -2.41
CA ASP A 39 -17.84 38.77 -1.15
C ASP A 39 -19.04 38.88 -0.21
N TRP A 40 -19.63 40.06 -0.11
CA TRP A 40 -20.81 40.28 0.72
C TRP A 40 -22.04 39.50 0.22
N ASP A 41 -22.32 39.53 -1.08
CA ASP A 41 -23.46 38.82 -1.66
C ASP A 41 -23.30 37.29 -1.52
N LEU A 42 -22.06 36.78 -1.67
CA LEU A 42 -21.73 35.38 -1.41
C LEU A 42 -22.02 35.02 0.04
N GLU A 43 -21.54 35.81 1.00
CA GLU A 43 -21.74 35.57 2.44
C GLU A 43 -23.23 35.60 2.81
N ARG A 44 -23.96 36.62 2.32
CA ARG A 44 -25.42 36.72 2.49
C ARG A 44 -26.15 35.49 1.96
N SER A 45 -25.79 35.03 0.76
CA SER A 45 -26.40 33.87 0.12
C SER A 45 -26.13 32.57 0.89
N LEU A 46 -24.89 32.41 1.40
CA LEU A 46 -24.47 31.27 2.20
C LEU A 46 -25.23 31.22 3.50
N THR A 47 -25.30 32.32 4.25
CA THR A 47 -26.03 32.37 5.51
C THR A 47 -27.52 32.09 5.32
N HIS A 48 -28.13 32.61 4.24
CA HIS A 48 -29.52 32.28 3.91
C HIS A 48 -29.70 30.80 3.51
N ALA A 49 -28.73 30.19 2.81
CA ALA A 49 -28.75 28.76 2.51
C ALA A 49 -28.61 27.91 3.77
N LEU A 50 -27.72 28.29 4.70
CA LEU A 50 -27.54 27.62 5.98
C LEU A 50 -28.77 27.77 6.88
N GLY A 51 -29.41 28.94 6.90
CA GLY A 51 -30.65 29.16 7.64
C GLY A 51 -31.83 28.31 7.15
N ARG A 52 -31.80 27.88 5.88
CA ARG A 52 -32.80 26.95 5.31
C ARG A 52 -32.53 25.49 5.65
N LEU A 53 -31.34 25.14 6.16
CA LEU A 53 -31.08 23.78 6.62
C LEU A 53 -32.03 23.48 7.78
N ARG A 54 -32.70 22.33 7.70
CA ARG A 54 -33.60 21.86 8.76
C ARG A 54 -32.81 21.84 10.06
N GLN A 55 -33.22 22.65 11.04
CA GLN A 55 -32.71 22.53 12.39
C GLN A 55 -33.11 21.14 12.88
N VAL A 56 -32.15 20.23 12.90
CA VAL A 56 -32.34 18.88 13.43
C VAL A 56 -32.30 19.03 14.93
N GLU A 57 -33.39 18.66 15.60
CA GLU A 57 -33.38 18.57 17.06
C GLU A 57 -32.25 17.65 17.50
N VAL A 58 -31.43 18.15 18.41
CA VAL A 58 -30.37 17.35 18.99
C VAL A 58 -31.02 16.18 19.74
N PRO A 59 -30.66 14.94 19.44
CA PRO A 59 -31.28 13.80 20.09
C PRO A 59 -30.98 13.85 21.60
N SER A 60 -31.99 13.62 22.43
CA SER A 60 -31.88 13.65 23.89
C SER A 60 -30.85 12.68 24.48
N ASN A 61 -30.49 11.65 23.70
CA ASN A 61 -29.47 10.66 24.06
C ASN A 61 -28.08 10.98 23.50
N LEU A 62 -27.84 12.19 22.97
CA LEU A 62 -26.52 12.57 22.44
C LEU A 62 -25.42 12.33 23.48
N ALA A 63 -25.61 12.82 24.72
CA ALA A 63 -24.64 12.65 25.79
C ALA A 63 -24.37 11.17 26.09
N ALA A 64 -25.41 10.34 26.15
CA ALA A 64 -25.25 8.90 26.36
C ALA A 64 -24.52 8.21 25.20
N ARG A 65 -24.78 8.62 23.96
CA ARG A 65 -24.09 8.10 22.77
C ARG A 65 -22.62 8.51 22.74
N VAL A 66 -22.32 9.75 23.13
CA VAL A 66 -20.95 10.27 23.22
C VAL A 66 -20.18 9.54 24.31
N TRP A 67 -20.74 9.41 25.52
CA TRP A 67 -20.12 8.64 26.60
C TRP A 67 -19.88 7.19 26.21
N SER A 68 -20.87 6.53 25.63
CA SER A 68 -20.72 5.15 25.16
C SER A 68 -19.66 5.03 24.06
N ALA A 69 -19.52 6.02 23.17
CA ALA A 69 -18.49 6.02 22.15
C ALA A 69 -17.08 6.18 22.75
N ILE A 70 -16.93 7.06 23.74
CA ILE A 70 -15.66 7.26 24.47
C ILE A 70 -15.28 5.98 25.21
N GLU A 71 -16.19 5.42 26.00
CA GLU A 71 -15.96 4.17 26.73
C GLU A 71 -15.57 3.02 25.79
N ARG A 72 -16.21 2.93 24.61
CA ARG A 72 -15.85 1.94 23.59
C ARG A 72 -14.46 2.16 23.02
N GLU A 73 -14.04 3.40 22.81
CA GLU A 73 -12.70 3.71 22.29
C GLU A 73 -11.61 3.47 23.36
N GLU A 74 -11.91 3.75 24.63
CA GLU A 74 -11.01 3.48 25.76
C GLU A 74 -10.91 1.98 26.07
N ALA A 75 -12.03 1.26 26.04
CA ALA A 75 -12.07 -0.18 26.28
C ALA A 75 -11.62 -1.01 25.07
N ALA A 76 -11.60 -0.43 23.86
CA ALA A 76 -11.08 -1.11 22.69
C ALA A 76 -9.58 -1.38 22.90
N PRO A 77 -9.14 -2.66 22.79
CA PRO A 77 -7.72 -2.96 22.89
C PRO A 77 -6.98 -2.21 21.76
N LYS A 78 -6.02 -1.34 22.14
CA LYS A 78 -5.11 -0.61 21.23
C LYS A 78 -4.49 -1.49 20.13
N ARG A 79 -4.48 -2.81 20.32
CA ARG A 79 -3.97 -3.82 19.40
C ARG A 79 -4.77 -3.91 18.09
N TRP A 80 -6.07 -3.59 18.07
CA TRP A 80 -6.90 -3.80 16.87
C TRP A 80 -6.55 -2.83 15.73
N ARG A 81 -6.35 -1.55 16.03
CA ARG A 81 -5.97 -0.53 15.03
C ARG A 81 -4.55 -0.75 14.49
N TRP A 82 -3.65 -1.24 15.33
CA TRP A 82 -2.26 -1.52 14.94
C TRP A 82 -2.14 -2.81 14.10
N ALA A 83 -2.87 -3.87 14.48
CA ALA A 83 -2.89 -5.13 13.74
C ALA A 83 -3.43 -4.96 12.31
N HIS A 84 -4.45 -4.11 12.11
CA HIS A 84 -5.01 -3.89 10.77
C HIS A 84 -4.06 -3.10 9.85
N ARG A 85 -3.29 -2.13 10.40
CA ARG A 85 -2.25 -1.42 9.64
C ARG A 85 -1.06 -2.32 9.29
N PHE A 86 -0.63 -3.17 10.22
CA PHE A 86 0.47 -4.11 9.97
C PHE A 86 0.08 -5.23 9.00
N SER A 87 -1.18 -5.69 9.04
CA SER A 87 -1.70 -6.71 8.13
C SER A 87 -1.67 -6.25 6.66
N TRP A 88 -2.03 -5.00 6.38
CA TRP A 88 -2.01 -4.47 5.02
C TRP A 88 -0.58 -4.36 4.46
N VAL A 89 0.37 -3.88 5.27
CA VAL A 89 1.79 -3.83 4.89
C VAL A 89 2.32 -5.24 4.65
N ARG A 90 2.03 -6.19 5.55
CA ARG A 90 2.47 -7.59 5.42
C ARG A 90 1.89 -8.25 4.17
N ALA A 91 0.63 -8.00 3.83
CA ALA A 91 -0.01 -8.53 2.61
C ALA A 91 0.64 -7.96 1.34
N VAL A 92 0.97 -6.68 1.32
CA VAL A 92 1.68 -6.05 0.19
C VAL A 92 3.08 -6.66 0.04
N TRP A 93 3.85 -6.80 1.12
CA TRP A 93 5.18 -7.42 1.09
C TRP A 93 5.15 -8.88 0.62
N ILE A 94 4.15 -9.66 1.04
CA ILE A 94 3.98 -11.05 0.56
C ILE A 94 3.71 -11.06 -0.95
N ARG A 95 2.88 -10.15 -1.47
CA ARG A 95 2.61 -10.07 -2.92
C ARG A 95 3.88 -9.74 -3.71
N TRP A 96 4.70 -8.82 -3.22
CA TRP A 96 5.99 -8.50 -3.85
C TRP A 96 7.00 -9.63 -3.73
N ALA A 97 7.03 -10.36 -2.61
CA ALA A 97 7.88 -11.53 -2.44
C ALA A 97 7.51 -12.65 -3.43
N VAL A 98 6.21 -12.92 -3.61
CA VAL A 98 5.72 -13.90 -4.60
C VAL A 98 6.03 -13.46 -6.02
N ALA A 99 5.85 -12.17 -6.35
CA ALA A 99 6.19 -11.62 -7.66
C ALA A 99 7.70 -11.72 -7.95
N GLY A 100 8.54 -11.43 -6.95
CA GLY A 100 10.00 -11.59 -7.05
C GLY A 100 10.43 -13.04 -7.25
N ALA A 101 9.84 -13.98 -6.51
CA ALA A 101 10.08 -15.41 -6.68
C ALA A 101 9.68 -15.89 -8.09
N ALA A 102 8.50 -15.48 -8.58
CA ALA A 102 8.05 -15.78 -9.93
C ALA A 102 8.99 -15.19 -10.99
N ALA A 103 9.44 -13.94 -10.83
CA ALA A 103 10.39 -13.32 -11.73
C ALA A 103 11.74 -14.06 -11.75
N LEU A 104 12.24 -14.50 -10.60
CA LEU A 104 13.46 -15.32 -10.52
C LEU A 104 13.31 -16.65 -11.25
N ILE A 105 12.17 -17.33 -11.11
CA ILE A 105 11.88 -18.56 -11.84
C ILE A 105 11.86 -18.31 -13.35
N VAL A 106 11.20 -17.23 -13.80
CA VAL A 106 11.16 -16.86 -15.23
C VAL A 106 12.57 -16.57 -15.76
N VAL A 107 13.39 -15.81 -15.03
CA VAL A 107 14.78 -15.53 -15.41
C VAL A 107 15.61 -16.82 -15.45
N MET A 108 15.41 -17.72 -14.49
CA MET A 108 16.14 -18.99 -14.42
C MET A 108 15.79 -19.92 -15.60
N VAL A 109 14.50 -20.03 -15.94
CA VAL A 109 14.04 -20.78 -17.12
C VAL A 109 14.56 -20.15 -18.41
N TRP A 110 14.54 -18.82 -18.50
CA TRP A 110 15.06 -18.11 -19.66
C TRP A 110 16.58 -18.31 -19.83
N TRP A 111 17.33 -18.29 -18.73
CA TRP A 111 18.77 -18.56 -18.75
C TRP A 111 19.05 -20.01 -19.15
N GLN A 112 18.31 -20.99 -18.64
CA GLN A 112 18.44 -22.39 -19.07
C GLN A 112 18.11 -22.58 -20.55
N GLY A 113 17.09 -21.88 -21.07
CA GLY A 113 16.73 -21.93 -22.49
C GLY A 113 17.77 -21.27 -23.40
N TRP A 114 18.46 -20.22 -22.92
CA TRP A 114 19.62 -19.63 -23.61
C TRP A 114 20.87 -20.49 -23.53
N GLN A 115 20.96 -21.37 -22.53
CA GLN A 115 21.93 -22.46 -22.49
C GLN A 115 21.41 -23.73 -23.18
N ALA A 116 20.55 -23.59 -24.21
CA ALA A 116 20.21 -24.73 -25.06
C ALA A 116 21.51 -25.46 -25.43
N PRO A 117 21.60 -26.78 -25.17
CA PRO A 117 22.80 -27.53 -25.47
C PRO A 117 23.09 -27.30 -26.96
N LYS A 118 24.25 -26.71 -27.25
CA LYS A 118 24.76 -26.67 -28.63
C LYS A 118 24.68 -28.10 -29.12
N VAL A 119 23.85 -28.34 -30.13
CA VAL A 119 23.71 -29.64 -30.78
C VAL A 119 25.13 -30.10 -31.06
N LEU A 120 25.56 -31.15 -30.36
CA LEU A 120 26.89 -31.70 -30.54
C LEU A 120 27.01 -32.09 -32.01
N GLU A 121 28.01 -31.51 -32.68
CA GLU A 121 28.37 -31.85 -34.06
C GLU A 121 28.35 -33.37 -34.25
N PRO A 122 27.77 -33.89 -35.34
CA PRO A 122 27.57 -35.33 -35.56
C PRO A 122 28.87 -36.15 -35.52
N GLU A 123 30.03 -35.49 -35.69
CA GLU A 123 31.36 -36.08 -35.53
C GLU A 123 31.66 -36.52 -34.08
N ALA A 124 31.23 -35.75 -33.08
CA ALA A 124 31.47 -36.09 -31.68
C ALA A 124 30.69 -37.35 -31.27
N VAL A 125 29.50 -37.57 -31.85
CA VAL A 125 28.67 -38.75 -31.57
C VAL A 125 29.32 -40.04 -32.11
N GLN A 126 30.07 -39.96 -33.21
CA GLN A 126 30.79 -41.13 -33.74
C GLN A 126 31.98 -41.54 -32.87
N VAL A 127 32.74 -40.57 -32.35
CA VAL A 127 33.88 -40.87 -31.46
C VAL A 127 33.43 -41.55 -30.17
N TRP A 128 32.31 -41.11 -29.57
CA TRP A 128 31.76 -41.75 -28.38
C TRP A 128 31.16 -43.14 -28.67
N ALA A 129 30.57 -43.35 -29.84
CA ALA A 129 30.05 -44.66 -30.25
C ALA A 129 31.18 -45.68 -30.48
N GLU A 130 32.33 -45.23 -30.96
CA GLU A 130 33.51 -46.07 -31.18
C GLU A 130 34.27 -46.35 -29.87
N LEU A 131 34.29 -45.40 -28.93
CA LEU A 131 34.78 -45.62 -27.56
C LEU A 131 33.88 -46.52 -26.70
N LEU A 132 32.56 -46.56 -26.97
CA LEU A 132 31.59 -47.48 -26.35
C LEU A 132 31.45 -48.82 -27.09
N SER A 133 32.48 -49.23 -27.84
CA SER A 133 32.62 -50.62 -28.27
C SER A 133 32.47 -51.57 -27.06
N PRO A 134 31.85 -52.75 -27.18
CA PRO A 134 31.56 -53.61 -26.01
C PRO A 134 32.79 -54.27 -25.35
N GLU A 135 33.97 -54.20 -25.97
CA GLU A 135 35.19 -54.82 -25.44
C GLU A 135 35.81 -54.13 -24.20
N PRO A 136 35.94 -52.79 -24.10
CA PRO A 136 36.52 -52.13 -22.93
C PRO A 136 35.57 -52.15 -21.72
N LEU A 137 34.26 -52.30 -21.94
CA LEU A 137 33.27 -52.40 -20.86
C LEU A 137 33.35 -53.74 -20.11
N ALA A 138 33.90 -54.78 -20.73
CA ALA A 138 34.13 -56.06 -20.07
C ALA A 138 35.22 -55.98 -18.99
N GLU A 139 36.21 -55.10 -19.13
CA GLU A 139 37.24 -54.85 -18.11
C GLU A 139 36.65 -54.20 -16.84
N PHE A 140 35.62 -53.37 -16.97
CA PHE A 140 34.93 -52.79 -15.81
C PHE A 140 34.06 -53.81 -15.05
N ASP A 141 33.59 -54.87 -15.71
CA ASP A 141 32.86 -55.97 -15.04
C ASP A 141 33.79 -56.80 -14.13
N ILE A 142 35.11 -56.79 -14.39
CA ILE A 142 36.13 -57.39 -13.52
C ILE A 142 36.30 -56.54 -12.25
N VAL A 143 36.29 -55.21 -12.38
CA VAL A 143 36.37 -54.29 -11.23
C VAL A 143 35.13 -54.42 -10.34
N ALA A 144 33.96 -54.67 -10.93
CA ALA A 144 32.72 -54.91 -10.17
C ALA A 144 32.72 -56.22 -9.36
N ARG A 145 33.61 -57.18 -9.69
CA ARG A 145 33.73 -58.47 -8.98
C ARG A 145 34.84 -58.50 -7.93
N LEU A 146 35.63 -57.44 -7.79
CA LEU A 146 36.57 -57.32 -6.69
C LEU A 146 35.81 -57.17 -5.37
N PRO A 147 36.17 -57.91 -4.30
CA PRO A 147 35.58 -57.72 -3.00
C PRO A 147 35.83 -56.27 -2.54
N VAL A 148 34.78 -55.61 -2.05
CA VAL A 148 34.83 -54.26 -1.51
C VAL A 148 35.96 -54.18 -0.49
N GLY A 149 37.00 -53.39 -0.80
CA GLY A 149 38.13 -53.14 0.08
C GLY A 149 37.69 -52.46 1.38
N PRO A 150 38.57 -52.43 2.41
CA PRO A 150 38.20 -51.93 3.73
C PRO A 150 37.65 -50.51 3.67
N ALA A 151 36.62 -50.25 4.48
CA ALA A 151 35.90 -48.99 4.54
C ALA A 151 36.87 -47.80 4.69
N PRO A 152 36.57 -46.63 4.07
CA PRO A 152 37.46 -45.49 4.07
C PRO A 152 37.79 -45.02 5.49
N ASP A 153 39.06 -44.75 5.72
CA ASP A 153 39.60 -44.40 7.03
C ASP A 153 39.10 -43.00 7.44
N VAL A 154 38.13 -42.99 8.36
CA VAL A 154 37.33 -41.82 8.71
C VAL A 154 38.20 -40.74 9.37
N GLU A 155 39.35 -41.12 9.95
CA GLU A 155 40.33 -40.21 10.54
C GLU A 155 41.08 -39.37 9.50
N LEU A 156 41.28 -39.86 8.27
CA LEU A 156 41.90 -39.09 7.19
C LEU A 156 40.92 -38.08 6.58
N LEU A 157 39.61 -38.39 6.60
CA LEU A 157 38.57 -37.51 6.09
C LEU A 157 38.29 -36.31 7.02
N SER A 158 38.48 -36.48 8.33
CA SER A 158 38.31 -35.38 9.29
C SER A 158 39.44 -34.37 9.28
N LEU A 159 40.62 -34.71 8.73
CA LEU A 159 41.74 -33.78 8.54
C LEU A 159 41.61 -32.88 7.30
N LEU A 160 40.63 -33.15 6.42
CA LEU A 160 40.37 -32.38 5.20
C LEU A 160 39.17 -31.42 5.31
N GLN A 161 38.51 -31.36 6.48
CA GLN A 161 37.49 -30.34 6.82
C GLN A 161 38.10 -29.20 7.63
#